data_AF-A0AAU9D353-F1
#
_entry.id   AF-A0AAU9D353-F1
#
_cell.length_a   1.000
_cell.length_b   1.000
_cell.length_c   1.000
_cell.angle_alpha   90.00
_cell.angle_beta   90.00
_cell.angle_gamma   90.00
#
_symmetry.space_group_name_H-M   'P 1'
#
loop_
_entity.id
_entity.type
_entity.pdbx_description
1 polymer ?
#
loop_
_entity_poly.entity_id
_entity_poly.type
_entity_poly.pdbx_seq_one_letter_code
_entity_poly.pdbx_strand_id
1 'polypeptide(L)' 'MEKVQSESSLMYIIKVKGKAKIPDYIQLRDENFVLVAYFRADRPLKKPEKYGLEGKEEALERLIETLPFGKLQKLEL' A
#
# COMPACT_ATOMS: atom_id res chain seq x y z
N MET A 1 11.59 31.54 -8.57
CA MET A 1 10.23 31.16 -8.13
C MET A 1 10.26 29.67 -7.88
N GLU A 2 10.24 29.32 -6.59
CA GLU A 2 10.41 27.98 -6.05
C GLU A 2 9.47 26.97 -6.72
N LYS A 3 10.06 25.87 -7.21
CA LYS A 3 9.33 24.64 -7.45
C LYS A 3 8.86 24.16 -6.08
N VAL A 4 7.59 24.43 -5.73
CA VAL A 4 6.95 23.80 -4.59
C VAL A 4 6.93 22.31 -4.90
N GLN A 5 7.83 21.62 -4.22
CA GLN A 5 8.02 20.19 -4.29
C GLN A 5 6.68 19.54 -3.94
N SER A 6 6.16 18.73 -4.86
CA SER A 6 5.05 17.82 -4.63
C SER A 6 5.28 17.10 -3.30
N GLU A 7 4.56 17.48 -2.24
CA GLU A 7 4.50 16.71 -1.01
C GLU A 7 3.73 15.42 -1.34
N SER A 8 4.47 14.46 -1.87
CA SER A 8 4.07 13.07 -1.92
C SER A 8 3.78 12.66 -0.49
N SER A 9 2.50 12.47 -0.14
CA SER A 9 2.11 11.88 1.14
C SER A 9 2.90 10.59 1.32
N LEU A 10 3.83 10.58 2.29
CA LEU A 10 4.72 9.46 2.54
C LEU A 10 3.88 8.30 3.09
N MET A 11 3.49 7.39 2.21
CA MET A 11 2.81 6.16 2.59
C MET A 11 3.78 4.98 2.54
N TYR A 12 3.49 3.98 3.35
CA TYR A 12 4.22 2.73 3.40
C TYR A 12 3.27 1.56 3.18
N ILE A 13 3.78 0.51 2.57
CA ILE A 13 3.08 -0.74 2.32
C ILE A 13 3.85 -1.90 2.95
N ILE A 14 3.13 -2.84 3.54
CA ILE A 14 3.69 -4.11 4.04
C ILE A 14 2.74 -5.26 3.74
N LYS A 15 3.32 -6.35 3.23
CA LYS A 15 2.62 -7.63 3.01
C LYS A 15 2.82 -8.54 4.20
N VAL A 16 1.72 -8.96 4.82
CA VAL A 16 1.69 -9.83 5.99
C VAL A 16 1.25 -11.22 5.56
N LYS A 17 2.08 -12.21 5.89
CA LYS A 17 1.83 -13.61 5.53
C LYS A 17 0.73 -14.19 6.42
N GLY A 18 -0.31 -14.73 5.80
CA GLY A 18 -1.33 -15.51 6.48
C GLY A 18 -0.78 -16.85 6.98
N LYS A 19 -1.45 -17.46 7.96
CA LYS A 19 -1.13 -18.81 8.45
C LYS A 19 -2.26 -19.78 8.13
N ALA A 20 -1.92 -20.97 7.66
CA ALA A 20 -2.85 -22.05 7.34
C ALA A 20 -3.99 -21.60 6.42
N LYS A 21 -5.21 -21.44 6.96
CA LYS A 21 -6.41 -21.03 6.21
C LYS A 21 -6.59 -19.51 6.12
N ILE A 22 -5.73 -18.74 6.80
CA ILE A 22 -5.80 -17.28 6.79
C ILE A 22 -5.10 -16.76 5.52
N PRO A 23 -5.76 -15.92 4.71
CA PRO A 23 -5.15 -15.35 3.52
C PRO A 23 -4.05 -14.34 3.89
N ASP A 24 -3.25 -13.95 2.89
CA ASP A 24 -2.30 -12.86 3.04
C ASP A 24 -3.00 -11.50 3.08
N TYR A 25 -2.38 -10.55 3.76
CA TYR A 25 -2.92 -9.20 3.92
C TYR A 25 -1.92 -8.13 3.53
N ILE A 26 -2.45 -6.99 3.13
CA ILE A 26 -1.73 -5.75 2.88
C ILE A 26 -2.13 -4.74 3.93
N GLN A 27 -1.13 -4.05 4.48
CA GLN A 27 -1.32 -2.89 5.33
C GLN A 27 -0.72 -1.68 4.63
N LEU A 28 -1.51 -0.61 4.53
CA LEU A 28 -1.00 0.71 4.20
C LEU A 28 -0.85 1.50 5.49
N ARG A 29 0.27 2.20 5.60
CA ARG A 29 0.60 3.06 6.73
C ARG A 29 0.93 4.46 6.25
N ASP A 30 0.58 5.46 7.04
CA ASP A 30 1.02 6.84 6.79
C ASP A 30 2.46 7.06 7.26
N GLU A 31 2.91 8.31 7.21
CA GLU A 31 4.26 8.74 7.61
C GLU A 31 4.55 8.51 9.10
N ASN A 32 3.51 8.51 9.94
CA ASN A 32 3.58 8.23 11.36
C ASN A 32 3.48 6.73 11.66
N PHE A 33 3.52 5.89 10.61
CA PHE A 33 3.33 4.45 10.63
C PHE A 33 1.95 4.02 11.19
N VAL A 34 0.96 4.92 11.18
CA VAL A 34 -0.42 4.63 11.58
C VAL A 34 -1.07 3.81 10.48
N LEU A 35 -1.76 2.74 10.86
CA LEU A 35 -2.48 1.88 9.91
C LEU A 35 -3.66 2.65 9.31
N VAL A 36 -3.59 2.94 8.01
CA VAL A 36 -4.65 3.67 7.28
C VAL A 36 -5.53 2.75 6.43
N ALA A 37 -4.97 1.63 5.95
CA ALA A 37 -5.75 0.62 5.20
C ALA A 37 -5.31 -0.80 5.57
N TYR A 38 -6.27 -1.72 5.60
CA TYR A 38 -6.04 -3.14 5.83
C TYR A 38 -6.98 -3.98 4.96
N PHE A 39 -6.41 -4.78 4.07
CA PHE A 39 -7.17 -5.58 3.12
C PHE A 39 -6.41 -6.84 2.74
N ARG A 40 -7.10 -7.81 2.12
CA ARG A 40 -6.47 -9.06 1.68
C ARG A 40 -5.64 -8.82 0.43
N ALA A 41 -4.49 -9.47 0.33
CA ALA A 41 -3.59 -9.34 -0.83
C ALA A 41 -4.18 -9.93 -2.12
N ASP A 42 -5.16 -10.83 -2.02
CA ASP A 42 -5.85 -11.46 -3.15
C ASP A 42 -7.11 -10.70 -3.59
N ARG A 43 -7.34 -9.49 -3.07
CA ARG A 43 -8.52 -8.68 -3.39
C ARG A 43 -8.10 -7.25 -3.72
N PRO A 44 -8.78 -6.61 -4.69
CA PRO A 44 -8.51 -5.22 -5.03
C PRO A 44 -8.78 -4.30 -3.84
N LEU A 45 -7.97 -3.24 -3.72
CA LEU A 45 -8.17 -2.20 -2.72
C LEU A 45 -9.52 -1.51 -2.98
N LYS A 46 -10.37 -1.48 -1.96
CA LYS A 46 -11.62 -0.73 -2.04
C LYS A 46 -11.34 0.75 -1.79
N LYS A 47 -11.88 1.60 -2.66
CA LYS A 47 -11.81 3.06 -2.57
C LYS A 47 -10.37 3.61 -2.61
N PRO A 48 -9.58 3.31 -3.67
CA PRO A 48 -8.21 3.77 -3.82
C PRO A 48 -8.07 5.30 -3.80
N GLU A 49 -9.12 6.03 -4.20
CA GLU A 49 -9.21 7.49 -4.15
C GLU A 49 -8.98 8.06 -2.74
N LYS A 50 -9.34 7.31 -1.68
CA LYS A 50 -9.11 7.74 -0.29
C LYS A 50 -7.65 7.75 0.12
N TYR A 51 -6.79 7.08 -0.64
CA TYR A 51 -5.38 6.91 -0.35
C TYR A 51 -4.49 7.56 -1.42
N GLY A 52 -5.07 8.35 -2.33
CA GLY A 52 -4.32 8.95 -3.44
C GLY A 52 -3.83 7.93 -4.48
N LEU A 53 -4.52 6.78 -4.59
CA LEU A 53 -4.18 5.68 -5.50
C LEU A 53 -5.16 5.54 -6.66
N GLU A 54 -5.96 6.57 -6.92
CA GLU A 54 -6.89 6.60 -8.06
C GLU A 54 -6.12 6.40 -9.38
N GLY A 55 -6.53 5.42 -10.19
CA GLY A 55 -5.88 5.07 -11.44
C GLY A 55 -4.56 4.29 -11.29
N LYS A 56 -4.17 3.92 -10.06
CA LYS A 56 -2.96 3.15 -9.75
C LYS A 56 -3.28 1.72 -9.30
N GLU A 57 -4.50 1.24 -9.54
CA GLU A 57 -4.96 -0.08 -9.09
C GLU A 57 -4.10 -1.20 -9.67
N GLU A 58 -3.87 -1.20 -10.98
CA GLU A 58 -3.04 -2.22 -11.64
C GLU A 58 -1.58 -2.18 -11.16
N ALA A 59 -1.04 -0.98 -10.92
CA ALA A 59 0.33 -0.82 -10.44
C ALA A 59 0.47 -1.31 -9.00
N LEU A 60 -0.55 -1.07 -8.16
CA LEU A 60 -0.64 -1.59 -6.81
C LEU A 60 -0.73 -3.12 -6.80
N GLU A 61 -1.54 -3.73 -7.68
CA GLU A 61 -1.64 -5.19 -7.79
C GLU A 61 -0.30 -5.83 -8.14
N ARG A 62 0.41 -5.30 -9.15
CA ARG A 62 1.77 -5.76 -9.52
C ARG A 62 2.78 -5.58 -8.38
N LEU A 63 2.68 -4.46 -7.65
CA LEU A 63 3.53 -4.22 -6.48
C LEU A 63 3.24 -5.26 -5.38
N ILE A 64 1.97 -5.58 -5.11
CA ILE A 64 1.56 -6.58 -4.11
C ILE A 64 2.08 -7.98 -4.45
N GLU A 65 2.06 -8.38 -5.74
CA GLU A 65 2.57 -9.67 -6.20
C GLU A 65 4.07 -9.81 -5.94
N THR A 66 4.83 -8.76 -6.17
CA THR A 66 6.29 -8.73 -6.02
C THR A 66 6.76 -8.42 -4.59
N LEU A 67 5.85 -7.96 -3.72
CA LEU A 67 6.20 -7.53 -2.37
C LEU A 67 6.66 -8.69 -1.48
N PRO A 68 7.85 -8.61 -0.85
CA PRO A 68 8.28 -9.60 0.13
C PRO A 68 7.50 -9.49 1.45
N PHE A 69 7.20 -10.63 2.06
CA PHE A 69 6.49 -10.68 3.33
C PHE A 69 7.31 -10.09 4.48
N GLY A 70 6.65 -9.31 5.33
CA GLY A 70 7.23 -8.75 6.55
C GLY A 70 8.20 -7.60 6.32
N LYS A 71 8.36 -7.12 5.08
CA LYS A 71 9.19 -5.95 4.77
C LYS A 71 8.30 -4.73 4.53
N LEU A 72 8.55 -3.69 5.31
CA LEU A 72 7.94 -2.38 5.09
C LEU A 72 8.67 -1.69 3.95
N GLN A 73 7.93 -1.20 2.96
CA GLN A 73 8.46 -0.47 1.81
C GLN A 73 7.69 0.83 1.61
N LYS A 74 8.34 1.88 1.10
CA LYS A 74 7.66 3.10 0.69
C LYS A 74 6.73 2.80 -0.48
N LEU A 75 5.52 3.37 -0.44
CA LEU A 75 4.55 3.25 -1.51
C LEU A 75 4.87 4.31 -2.58
N GLU A 76 5.62 3.90 -3.60
CA GLU A 76 5.97 4.73 -4.75
C GLU A 76 5.27 4.15 -6.00
N LEU A 77 4.11 4.71 -6.32
CA LEU A 77 3.25 4.35 -7.47
C LEU A 77 2.89 5.60 -8.26
#